data_AF-A0A4R9BTZ9-F1
#
_entry.id   AF-A0A4R9BTZ9-F1
#
_cell.length_a   1.000
_cell.length_b   1.000
_cell.length_c   1.000
_cell.angle_alpha   90.00
_cell.angle_beta   90.00
_cell.angle_gamma   90.00
#
_symmetry.space_group_name_H-M   'P 1'
#
loop_
_entity.id
_entity.type
_entity.pdbx_description
1 polymer ?
#
loop_
_entity_poly.entity_id
_entity_poly.type
_entity_poly.pdbx_seq_one_letter_code
_entity_poly.pdbx_strand_id
1 'polypeptide(L)'
;MQLTRWQLLGLTSAVGAVLAVGATALVVQALEGSADPATTVQPTDAAATDQPARPTPTESAAAAPVAAAPVVSAAVTAQVDYLLAHWSVENYNLAEWGVLGENDCVNFASQAMIARGWTMDAVWSSAKNGNAYDSTAAWRSSTAFMKYIAQTGKATALTDQQRDQVKVGDIAQFDWDNTGDRDHTGIVTKVEKVGDTVSIFFAGHTLDSDYRSVDTAITVDHPGGTAYYWSVP
;
A
#
# COMPACT_ATOMS: atom_id res chain seq x y z
N MET A 1 44.10 -30.57 2.79
CA MET A 1 42.92 -31.16 3.45
C MET A 1 42.22 -30.03 4.17
N GLN A 2 41.10 -29.56 3.60
CA GLN A 2 40.25 -28.51 4.14
C GLN A 2 39.40 -29.06 5.28
N LEU A 3 39.19 -28.27 6.34
CA LEU A 3 38.09 -28.48 7.28
C LEU A 3 37.40 -27.16 7.57
N THR A 4 36.08 -27.23 7.47
CA THR A 4 35.03 -26.22 7.49
C THR A 4 34.76 -25.66 8.89
N ARG A 5 34.56 -24.36 9.01
CA ARG A 5 34.02 -23.72 10.23
C ARG A 5 32.50 -23.63 10.09
N TRP A 6 31.76 -24.64 10.54
CA TRP A 6 30.41 -24.52 11.08
C TRP A 6 30.32 -25.47 12.27
N GLN A 7 29.56 -25.06 13.29
CA GLN A 7 29.46 -25.61 14.65
C GLN A 7 30.45 -25.04 15.65
N LEU A 8 30.02 -24.02 16.40
CA LEU A 8 30.12 -24.01 17.87
C LEU A 8 29.15 -22.97 18.43
N LEU A 9 28.00 -23.50 18.89
CA LEU A 9 27.13 -22.86 19.88
C LEU A 9 27.94 -22.62 21.18
N GLY A 10 27.78 -21.44 21.77
CA GLY A 10 28.06 -21.16 23.18
C GLY A 10 27.05 -20.11 23.64
N LEU A 11 25.98 -20.49 24.34
CA LEU A 11 25.87 -20.52 25.81
C LEU A 11 26.21 -19.19 26.48
N THR A 12 25.18 -18.41 26.81
CA THR A 12 25.17 -17.57 28.01
C THR A 12 23.86 -17.78 28.76
N SER A 13 23.99 -18.38 29.94
CA SER A 13 22.95 -18.56 30.93
C SER A 13 22.63 -17.24 31.62
N ALA A 14 21.35 -16.93 31.81
CA ALA A 14 20.90 -16.02 32.87
C ALA A 14 19.60 -16.56 33.49
N VAL A 15 19.70 -16.95 34.75
CA VAL A 15 18.62 -17.35 35.64
C VAL A 15 17.82 -16.11 36.01
N GLY A 16 16.51 -16.14 35.82
CA GLY A 16 15.57 -15.13 36.30
C GLY A 16 14.23 -15.78 36.59
N ALA A 17 13.93 -15.94 37.88
CA ALA A 17 12.69 -16.52 38.38
C ALA A 17 11.47 -15.68 37.97
N VAL A 18 10.43 -16.35 37.44
CA VAL A 18 9.11 -15.73 37.22
C VAL A 18 8.10 -16.38 38.16
N LEU A 19 7.56 -15.53 39.03
CA LEU A 19 6.43 -15.78 39.92
C LEU A 19 5.18 -16.13 39.09
N ALA A 20 4.54 -17.25 39.42
CA ALA A 20 3.22 -17.59 38.91
C ALA A 20 2.15 -16.76 39.64
N VAL A 21 1.38 -15.96 38.89
CA VAL A 21 0.10 -15.41 39.33
C VAL A 21 -0.93 -15.78 38.26
N GLY A 22 -1.99 -16.46 38.70
CA GLY A 22 -2.97 -17.10 37.84
C GLY A 22 -3.90 -16.13 37.12
N ALA A 23 -4.36 -16.55 35.95
CA ALA A 23 -5.53 -16.00 35.28
C ALA A 23 -6.52 -17.13 34.99
N THR A 24 -7.67 -17.06 35.65
CA THR A 24 -8.83 -17.93 35.47
C THR A 24 -9.46 -17.69 34.10
N ALA A 25 -9.56 -18.73 33.27
CA ALA A 25 -10.36 -18.72 32.05
C ALA A 25 -11.84 -18.96 32.41
N LEU A 26 -12.71 -18.02 32.06
CA LEU A 26 -14.17 -18.20 32.08
C LEU A 26 -14.62 -18.62 30.68
N VAL A 27 -15.01 -19.89 30.56
CA VAL A 27 -15.78 -20.44 29.44
C VAL A 27 -17.25 -20.39 29.84
N VAL A 28 -18.10 -19.78 29.01
CA VAL A 28 -19.54 -19.98 29.07
C VAL A 28 -20.01 -20.41 27.69
N GLN A 29 -20.40 -21.69 27.58
CA GLN A 29 -21.32 -22.17 26.56
C GLN A 29 -22.70 -22.33 27.21
N ALA A 30 -23.76 -21.94 26.52
CA ALA A 30 -25.10 -22.45 26.74
C ALA A 30 -25.86 -22.46 25.41
N LEU A 31 -26.55 -23.59 25.21
CA LEU A 31 -27.19 -24.07 23.99
C LEU A 31 -28.64 -23.57 23.86
N GLU A 32 -29.05 -23.42 22.61
CA GLU A 32 -30.31 -23.81 21.95
C GLU A 32 -31.62 -23.89 22.76
N GLY A 33 -32.69 -23.32 22.17
CA GLY A 33 -34.07 -23.55 22.60
C GLY A 33 -35.11 -22.94 21.66
N SER A 34 -35.28 -23.52 20.47
CA SER A 34 -36.44 -23.32 19.57
C SER A 34 -37.61 -24.21 19.99
N ALA A 35 -38.84 -23.67 20.11
CA ALA A 35 -40.10 -24.33 19.73
C ALA A 35 -41.36 -23.43 19.99
N ASP A 36 -42.16 -23.32 18.92
CA ASP A 36 -43.57 -22.94 18.67
C ASP A 36 -44.66 -23.41 19.68
N PRO A 37 -46.01 -23.17 19.50
CA PRO A 37 -46.76 -22.47 18.43
C PRO A 37 -47.97 -21.56 18.86
N ALA A 38 -48.49 -20.83 17.85
CA ALA A 38 -49.87 -20.44 17.50
C ALA A 38 -51.03 -20.43 18.56
N THR A 39 -51.84 -19.35 18.55
CA THR A 39 -53.23 -19.32 18.00
C THR A 39 -53.98 -18.03 18.39
N THR A 40 -54.63 -17.46 17.38
CA THR A 40 -55.53 -16.30 17.29
C THR A 40 -56.74 -16.32 18.24
N VAL A 41 -57.27 -15.13 18.57
CA VAL A 41 -58.68 -14.67 18.36
C VAL A 41 -58.99 -13.46 19.28
N GLN A 42 -59.47 -12.38 18.66
CA GLN A 42 -60.03 -11.15 19.26
C GLN A 42 -61.51 -11.35 19.63
N PRO A 43 -62.13 -10.56 20.54
CA PRO A 43 -63.02 -9.51 20.02
C PRO A 43 -63.21 -8.23 20.89
N THR A 44 -63.43 -7.14 20.14
CA THR A 44 -64.39 -6.02 20.33
C THR A 44 -64.29 -4.95 21.44
N ASP A 45 -64.45 -3.73 20.92
CA ASP A 45 -65.01 -2.48 21.47
C ASP A 45 -64.17 -1.62 22.43
N ALA A 46 -63.74 -0.44 21.94
CA ALA A 46 -64.42 0.82 22.27
C ALA A 46 -63.75 2.06 21.65
N ALA A 47 -64.61 2.99 21.26
CA ALA A 47 -64.43 4.45 21.25
C ALA A 47 -63.48 5.09 20.23
N ALA A 48 -64.11 5.66 19.20
CA ALA A 48 -63.60 6.77 18.41
C ALA A 48 -63.18 7.93 19.31
N THR A 49 -61.95 8.39 19.13
CA THR A 49 -61.50 9.72 19.57
C THR A 49 -60.86 10.41 18.37
N ASP A 50 -61.47 11.54 17.97
CA ASP A 50 -60.92 12.45 16.95
C ASP A 50 -59.59 13.00 17.45
N GLN A 51 -58.49 12.51 16.85
CA GLN A 51 -57.16 13.05 17.07
C GLN A 51 -56.79 13.92 15.86
N PRO A 52 -56.41 15.20 16.04
CA PRO A 52 -55.98 16.03 14.94
C PRO A 52 -54.70 15.45 14.31
N ALA A 53 -54.69 15.35 12.99
CA ALA A 53 -53.60 14.79 12.21
C ALA A 53 -52.27 15.49 12.54
N ARG A 54 -51.28 14.71 13.01
CA ARG A 54 -49.89 15.15 13.12
C ARG A 54 -49.36 15.43 11.70
N PRO A 55 -48.71 16.57 11.43
CA PRO A 55 -48.12 16.82 10.12
C PRO A 55 -47.08 15.74 9.82
N THR A 56 -47.22 15.11 8.67
CA THR A 56 -46.25 14.18 8.09
C THR A 56 -44.91 14.89 7.98
N PRO A 57 -43.78 14.31 8.42
CA PRO A 57 -42.47 14.87 8.14
C PRO A 57 -42.30 15.03 6.64
N THR A 58 -42.04 16.27 6.22
CA THR A 58 -41.64 16.63 4.86
C THR A 58 -40.52 15.70 4.40
N GLU A 59 -40.78 15.04 3.28
CA GLU A 59 -39.87 14.48 2.30
C GLU A 59 -38.38 14.56 2.67
N SER A 60 -37.81 13.38 2.93
CA SER A 60 -36.38 13.14 3.09
C SER A 60 -35.61 13.94 2.03
N ALA A 61 -34.77 14.87 2.49
CA ALA A 61 -33.80 15.55 1.62
C ALA A 61 -33.10 14.49 0.77
N ALA A 62 -33.20 14.64 -0.56
CA ALA A 62 -32.53 13.77 -1.51
C ALA A 62 -31.04 13.70 -1.14
N ALA A 63 -30.53 12.49 -0.94
CA ALA A 63 -29.11 12.28 -0.73
C ALA A 63 -28.34 12.91 -1.89
N ALA A 64 -27.44 13.84 -1.57
CA ALA A 64 -26.54 14.41 -2.55
C ALA A 64 -25.81 13.27 -3.28
N PRO A 65 -25.64 13.33 -4.61
CA PRO A 65 -24.90 12.31 -5.32
C PRO A 65 -23.49 12.24 -4.73
N VAL A 66 -23.15 11.09 -4.15
CA VAL A 66 -21.78 10.78 -3.75
C VAL A 66 -20.97 10.84 -5.03
N ALA A 67 -20.02 11.78 -5.11
CA ALA A 67 -19.15 11.90 -6.26
C ALA A 67 -18.51 10.54 -6.54
N ALA A 68 -18.69 10.01 -7.75
CA ALA A 68 -18.06 8.77 -8.15
C ALA A 68 -16.55 8.91 -7.95
N ALA A 69 -15.93 7.92 -7.30
CA ALA A 69 -14.48 7.87 -7.17
C ALA A 69 -13.84 8.01 -8.57
N PRO A 70 -12.72 8.73 -8.70
CA PRO A 70 -12.05 8.86 -9.99
C PRO A 70 -11.79 7.47 -10.58
N VAL A 71 -12.22 7.27 -11.83
CA VAL A 71 -12.00 6.02 -12.54
C VAL A 71 -10.51 5.90 -12.83
N VAL A 72 -9.86 4.96 -12.14
CA VAL A 72 -8.48 4.58 -12.40
C VAL A 72 -8.43 3.87 -13.76
N SER A 73 -7.48 4.24 -14.63
CA SER A 73 -7.35 3.59 -15.94
C SER A 73 -6.93 2.13 -15.79
N ALA A 74 -7.29 1.28 -16.77
CA ALA A 74 -6.90 -0.14 -16.73
C ALA A 74 -5.38 -0.36 -16.61
N ALA A 75 -4.58 0.54 -17.19
CA ALA A 75 -3.12 0.53 -17.08
C ALA A 75 -2.65 0.78 -15.63
N VAL A 76 -3.23 1.76 -14.95
CA VAL A 76 -2.91 2.03 -13.54
C VAL A 76 -3.45 0.92 -12.64
N THR A 77 -4.61 0.34 -12.94
CA THR A 77 -5.11 -0.84 -12.23
C THR A 77 -4.13 -2.01 -12.34
N ALA A 78 -3.67 -2.36 -13.55
CA ALA A 78 -2.70 -3.44 -13.75
C ALA A 78 -1.36 -3.18 -13.02
N GLN A 79 -0.92 -1.93 -12.96
CA GLN A 79 0.25 -1.53 -12.18
C GLN A 79 0.07 -1.78 -10.68
N VAL A 80 -1.06 -1.33 -10.11
CA VAL A 80 -1.35 -1.48 -8.67
C VAL A 80 -1.59 -2.94 -8.32
N ASP A 81 -2.31 -3.69 -9.15
CA ASP A 81 -2.52 -5.12 -8.96
C ASP A 81 -1.19 -5.89 -8.89
N TYR A 82 -0.24 -5.54 -9.77
CA TYR A 82 1.11 -6.12 -9.73
C TYR A 82 1.82 -5.81 -8.41
N LEU A 83 1.78 -4.55 -7.96
CA LEU A 83 2.41 -4.14 -6.71
C LEU A 83 1.82 -4.91 -5.52
N LEU A 84 0.48 -4.97 -5.43
CA LEU A 84 -0.20 -5.65 -4.33
C LEU A 84 0.01 -7.17 -4.34
N ALA A 85 0.26 -7.76 -5.51
CA ALA A 85 0.58 -9.18 -5.62
C ALA A 85 2.02 -9.52 -5.21
N HIS A 86 2.97 -8.57 -5.35
CA HIS A 86 4.39 -8.89 -5.34
C HIS A 86 5.25 -8.09 -4.32
N TRP A 87 4.67 -7.18 -3.54
CA TRP A 87 5.43 -6.33 -2.59
C TRP A 87 6.10 -7.09 -1.43
N SER A 88 5.56 -8.24 -1.04
CA SER A 88 6.06 -9.03 0.09
C SER A 88 7.10 -10.02 -0.38
N VAL A 89 8.21 -10.15 0.36
CA VAL A 89 9.30 -11.12 0.11
C VAL A 89 8.83 -12.55 -0.20
N GLU A 90 7.68 -12.97 0.33
CA GLU A 90 7.11 -14.29 0.06
C GLU A 90 6.60 -14.46 -1.38
N ASN A 91 6.27 -13.36 -2.05
CA ASN A 91 5.63 -13.32 -3.36
C ASN A 91 6.42 -12.54 -4.42
N TYR A 92 7.70 -12.25 -4.18
CA TYR A 92 8.54 -11.63 -5.21
C TYR A 92 8.52 -12.45 -6.51
N ASN A 93 8.46 -11.77 -7.66
CA ASN A 93 8.52 -12.42 -8.98
C ASN A 93 9.98 -12.74 -9.38
N LEU A 94 10.61 -13.63 -8.60
CA LEU A 94 12.04 -13.94 -8.70
C LEU A 94 12.41 -14.64 -10.00
N ALA A 95 11.55 -15.52 -10.51
CA ALA A 95 11.85 -16.31 -11.71
C ALA A 95 12.01 -15.43 -12.96
N GLU A 96 11.22 -14.35 -13.06
CA GLU A 96 11.31 -13.41 -14.17
C GLU A 96 12.34 -12.32 -13.90
N TRP A 97 12.29 -11.66 -12.73
CA TRP A 97 13.01 -10.40 -12.52
C TRP A 97 14.22 -10.50 -11.60
N GLY A 98 14.33 -11.56 -10.81
CA GLY A 98 15.31 -11.66 -9.74
C GLY A 98 15.10 -10.62 -8.64
N VAL A 99 16.11 -10.46 -7.78
CA VAL A 99 16.10 -9.52 -6.64
C VAL A 99 17.51 -8.95 -6.41
N LEU A 100 17.60 -7.69 -5.99
CA LEU A 100 18.85 -6.96 -5.71
C LEU A 100 19.13 -6.79 -4.21
N GLY A 101 18.44 -7.54 -3.34
CA GLY A 101 18.53 -7.41 -1.89
C GLY A 101 18.12 -6.00 -1.43
N GLU A 102 18.98 -5.33 -0.67
CA GLU A 102 18.70 -4.00 -0.11
C GLU A 102 18.55 -2.89 -1.17
N ASN A 103 18.94 -3.16 -2.43
CA ASN A 103 18.85 -2.19 -3.53
C ASN A 103 17.69 -2.47 -4.50
N ASP A 104 16.69 -3.26 -4.08
CA ASP A 104 15.65 -3.75 -4.99
C ASP A 104 14.53 -2.75 -5.30
N CYS A 105 14.53 -1.59 -4.67
CA CYS A 105 13.50 -0.55 -4.77
C CYS A 105 13.06 -0.25 -6.23
N VAL A 106 14.01 0.11 -7.09
CA VAL A 106 13.71 0.49 -8.49
C VAL A 106 13.56 -0.72 -9.40
N ASN A 107 14.15 -1.88 -9.06
CA ASN A 107 13.87 -3.12 -9.79
C ASN A 107 12.37 -3.46 -9.68
N PHE A 108 11.83 -3.42 -8.47
CA PHE A 108 10.40 -3.63 -8.23
C PHE A 108 9.52 -2.56 -8.88
N ALA A 109 9.87 -1.28 -8.70
CA ALA A 109 9.13 -0.19 -9.37
C ALA A 109 9.14 -0.37 -10.90
N SER A 110 10.26 -0.81 -11.48
CA SER A 110 10.39 -1.04 -12.91
C SER A 110 9.47 -2.16 -13.41
N GLN A 111 9.33 -3.24 -12.62
CA GLN A 111 8.38 -4.32 -12.93
C GLN A 111 6.93 -3.80 -12.97
N ALA A 112 6.55 -2.97 -12.01
CA ALA A 112 5.22 -2.35 -11.99
C ALA A 112 5.00 -1.44 -13.20
N MET A 113 6.02 -0.72 -13.68
CA MET A 113 5.92 0.06 -14.92
C MET A 113 5.70 -0.83 -16.15
N ILE A 114 6.31 -2.01 -16.22
CA ILE A 114 6.02 -3.00 -17.26
C ILE A 114 4.57 -3.47 -17.17
N ALA A 115 4.06 -3.77 -15.96
CA ALA A 115 2.65 -4.12 -15.76
C ALA A 115 1.69 -3.00 -16.18
N ARG A 116 2.08 -1.74 -16.00
CA ARG A 116 1.37 -0.56 -16.53
C ARG A 116 1.34 -0.49 -18.06
N GLY A 117 2.21 -1.24 -18.75
CA GLY A 117 2.35 -1.24 -20.19
C GLY A 117 3.51 -0.40 -20.73
N TRP A 118 4.44 0.04 -19.89
CA TRP A 118 5.69 0.62 -20.40
C TRP A 118 6.49 -0.43 -21.14
N THR A 119 7.14 -0.02 -22.23
CA THR A 119 8.01 -0.89 -23.01
C THR A 119 9.47 -0.57 -22.69
N MET A 120 10.28 -1.61 -22.51
CA MET A 120 11.71 -1.48 -22.33
C MET A 120 12.40 -0.90 -23.56
N ASP A 121 13.57 -0.31 -23.34
CA ASP A 121 14.48 0.11 -24.40
C ASP A 121 15.95 -0.17 -24.03
N ALA A 122 16.88 0.36 -24.82
CA ALA A 122 18.31 0.14 -24.61
C ALA A 122 18.86 0.77 -23.32
N VAL A 123 18.17 1.75 -22.73
CA VAL A 123 18.60 2.48 -21.52
C VAL A 123 17.92 1.93 -20.27
N TRP A 124 16.65 1.55 -20.37
CA TRP A 124 15.85 0.95 -19.30
C TRP A 124 15.30 -0.41 -19.74
N SER A 125 16.01 -1.47 -19.34
CA SER A 125 15.67 -2.87 -19.62
C SER A 125 16.25 -3.85 -18.60
N SER A 126 15.64 -5.04 -18.57
CA SER A 126 16.09 -6.25 -17.87
C SER A 126 16.00 -7.45 -18.81
N ALA A 127 16.88 -8.43 -18.64
CA ALA A 127 16.90 -9.66 -19.44
C ALA A 127 15.72 -10.61 -19.17
N LYS A 128 14.94 -10.39 -18.10
CA LYS A 128 13.81 -11.25 -17.69
C LYS A 128 14.18 -12.73 -17.51
N ASN A 129 15.38 -13.00 -16.98
CA ASN A 129 15.94 -14.33 -16.83
C ASN A 129 16.11 -14.75 -15.35
N GLY A 130 15.50 -14.02 -14.41
CA GLY A 130 15.62 -14.23 -12.98
C GLY A 130 16.94 -13.74 -12.36
N ASN A 131 17.86 -13.18 -13.14
CA ASN A 131 19.07 -12.52 -12.65
C ASN A 131 18.92 -11.00 -12.75
N ALA A 132 18.57 -10.35 -11.63
CA ALA A 132 18.35 -8.89 -11.59
C ALA A 132 19.58 -8.06 -12.00
N TYR A 133 20.80 -8.62 -11.92
CA TYR A 133 22.03 -7.95 -12.33
C TYR A 133 22.21 -7.94 -13.86
N ASP A 134 21.53 -8.81 -14.61
CA ASP A 134 21.46 -8.80 -16.08
C ASP A 134 20.43 -7.76 -16.56
N SER A 135 20.57 -6.54 -16.05
CA SER A 135 19.73 -5.39 -16.37
C SER A 135 20.58 -4.17 -16.75
N THR A 136 19.93 -3.08 -17.10
CA THR A 136 20.58 -1.78 -17.33
C THR A 136 20.70 -0.99 -16.03
N ALA A 137 21.58 0.02 -15.99
CA ALA A 137 21.71 0.87 -14.81
C ALA A 137 20.39 1.58 -14.46
N ALA A 138 19.63 2.09 -15.45
CA ALA A 138 18.35 2.75 -15.19
C ALA A 138 17.28 1.80 -14.65
N TRP A 139 17.41 0.49 -14.85
CA TRP A 139 16.50 -0.50 -14.28
C TRP A 139 16.75 -0.77 -12.79
N ARG A 140 18.01 -0.65 -12.33
CA ARG A 140 18.44 -1.06 -10.99
C ARG A 140 18.99 0.05 -10.08
N SER A 141 19.14 1.28 -10.59
CA SER A 141 19.55 2.44 -9.80
C SER A 141 18.49 3.53 -9.86
N SER A 142 17.96 3.91 -8.70
CA SER A 142 16.92 4.94 -8.56
C SER A 142 17.37 6.30 -9.15
N THR A 143 18.62 6.70 -8.90
CA THR A 143 19.25 7.87 -9.55
C THR A 143 19.34 7.75 -11.07
N ALA A 144 19.72 6.59 -11.60
CA ALA A 144 19.79 6.39 -13.05
C ALA A 144 18.39 6.38 -13.69
N PHE A 145 17.40 5.83 -13.01
CA PHE A 145 16.01 5.83 -13.44
C PHE A 145 15.41 7.23 -13.48
N MET A 146 15.69 8.06 -12.46
CA MET A 146 15.32 9.49 -12.45
C MET A 146 15.83 10.20 -13.72
N LYS A 147 17.12 10.01 -14.04
CA LYS A 147 17.75 10.61 -15.23
C LYS A 147 17.12 10.09 -16.53
N TYR A 148 16.81 8.80 -16.59
CA TYR A 148 16.14 8.20 -17.74
C TYR A 148 14.73 8.80 -17.94
N ILE A 149 13.88 8.82 -16.91
CA ILE A 149 12.51 9.36 -17.02
C ILE A 149 12.54 10.81 -17.52
N ALA A 150 13.41 11.63 -16.92
CA ALA A 150 13.58 13.03 -17.29
C ALA A 150 13.90 13.22 -18.80
N GLN A 151 14.65 12.29 -19.40
CA GLN A 151 15.00 12.32 -20.81
C GLN A 151 13.86 11.84 -21.72
N THR A 152 12.99 10.95 -21.24
CA THR A 152 11.90 10.39 -22.08
C THR A 152 10.81 11.39 -22.42
N GLY A 153 10.58 12.39 -21.56
CA GLY A 153 9.42 13.29 -21.65
C GLY A 153 8.05 12.61 -21.45
N LYS A 154 8.02 11.35 -20.99
CA LYS A 154 6.80 10.55 -20.80
C LYS A 154 6.08 10.82 -19.47
N ALA A 155 6.70 11.56 -18.56
CA ALA A 155 6.16 11.89 -17.25
C ALA A 155 6.52 13.32 -16.85
N THR A 156 5.69 13.93 -16.01
CA THR A 156 5.89 15.30 -15.52
C THR A 156 6.50 15.26 -14.13
N ALA A 157 7.62 15.97 -13.92
CA ALA A 157 8.24 16.09 -12.61
C ALA A 157 7.36 16.92 -11.67
N LEU A 158 7.17 16.44 -10.44
CA LEU A 158 6.51 17.14 -9.35
C LEU A 158 7.41 17.13 -8.11
N THR A 159 7.33 18.21 -7.33
CA THR A 159 7.93 18.31 -6.01
C THR A 159 6.91 17.97 -4.92
N ASP A 160 7.37 17.80 -3.68
CA ASP A 160 6.47 17.65 -2.52
C ASP A 160 5.60 18.89 -2.23
N GLN A 161 5.87 20.04 -2.86
CA GLN A 161 4.97 21.20 -2.77
C GLN A 161 3.73 21.04 -3.67
N GLN A 162 3.73 20.06 -4.57
CA GLN A 162 2.68 19.81 -5.58
C GLN A 162 1.93 18.49 -5.30
N ARG A 163 1.85 18.07 -4.03
CA ARG A 163 1.17 16.81 -3.62
C ARG A 163 -0.27 16.71 -4.08
N ASP A 164 -0.95 17.84 -4.25
CA ASP A 164 -2.32 17.91 -4.75
C ASP A 164 -2.49 17.38 -6.18
N GLN A 165 -1.39 17.35 -6.95
CA GLN A 165 -1.31 16.83 -8.32
C GLN A 165 -0.87 15.37 -8.40
N VAL A 166 -0.41 14.78 -7.29
CA VAL A 166 0.01 13.37 -7.25
C VAL A 166 -1.21 12.47 -7.32
N LYS A 167 -1.10 11.39 -8.11
CA LYS A 167 -2.15 10.39 -8.29
C LYS A 167 -1.61 8.98 -8.13
N VAL A 168 -2.53 8.04 -7.90
CA VAL A 168 -2.21 6.60 -7.88
C VAL A 168 -1.54 6.19 -9.20
N GLY A 169 -0.49 5.40 -9.09
CA GLY A 169 0.36 4.97 -10.20
C GLY A 169 1.54 5.90 -10.50
N ASP A 170 1.60 7.09 -9.90
CA ASP A 170 2.78 7.95 -10.02
C ASP A 170 4.00 7.30 -9.35
N ILE A 171 5.18 7.67 -9.84
CA ILE A 171 6.45 7.17 -9.29
C ILE A 171 6.84 8.10 -8.16
N ALA A 172 7.08 7.57 -6.97
CA ALA A 172 7.64 8.30 -5.85
C ALA A 172 9.15 8.02 -5.78
N GLN A 173 9.96 9.07 -5.74
CA GLN A 173 11.40 8.97 -5.50
C GLN A 173 11.75 9.83 -4.31
N PHE A 174 12.74 9.42 -3.53
CA PHE A 174 13.19 10.21 -2.40
C PHE A 174 14.69 10.42 -2.45
N ASP A 175 15.10 11.40 -1.67
CA ASP A 175 16.44 11.88 -1.47
C ASP A 175 16.55 12.05 0.04
N TRP A 176 16.98 11.00 0.74
CA TRP A 176 16.89 10.96 2.22
C TRP A 176 17.92 11.88 2.86
N ASP A 177 19.06 12.09 2.20
CA ASP A 177 20.17 12.89 2.70
C ASP A 177 20.32 14.27 2.03
N ASN A 178 19.45 14.58 1.05
CA ASN A 178 19.44 15.82 0.28
C ASN A 178 20.73 16.08 -0.52
N THR A 179 21.38 15.03 -1.00
CA THR A 179 22.57 15.16 -1.86
C THR A 179 22.21 15.39 -3.33
N GLY A 180 20.93 15.28 -3.69
CA GLY A 180 20.40 15.55 -5.02
C GLY A 180 20.30 14.32 -5.91
N ASP A 181 20.72 13.15 -5.44
CA ASP A 181 20.47 11.87 -6.09
C ASP A 181 19.20 11.22 -5.53
N ARG A 182 18.85 10.02 -6.01
CA ARG A 182 17.64 9.30 -5.55
C ARG A 182 18.05 7.96 -5.00
N ASP A 183 18.10 7.83 -3.69
CA ASP A 183 18.45 6.58 -3.01
C ASP A 183 17.33 5.50 -3.03
N HIS A 184 16.07 5.84 -3.33
CA HIS A 184 14.95 4.88 -3.41
C HIS A 184 13.87 5.37 -4.35
N THR A 185 13.17 4.40 -4.91
CA THR A 185 11.99 4.58 -5.76
C THR A 185 10.90 3.62 -5.28
N GLY A 186 9.67 4.12 -5.24
CA GLY A 186 8.45 3.33 -5.07
C GLY A 186 7.36 3.81 -6.02
N ILE A 187 6.19 3.18 -5.96
CA ILE A 187 5.02 3.59 -6.76
C ILE A 187 3.88 3.98 -5.82
N VAL A 188 3.25 5.12 -6.09
CA VAL A 188 2.09 5.61 -5.33
C VAL A 188 0.92 4.65 -5.49
N THR A 189 0.47 4.04 -4.39
CA THR A 189 -0.65 3.08 -4.37
C THR A 189 -1.92 3.70 -3.80
N LYS A 190 -1.80 4.77 -3.02
CA LYS A 190 -2.96 5.47 -2.44
C LYS A 190 -2.67 6.95 -2.25
N VAL A 191 -3.70 7.76 -2.51
CA VAL A 191 -3.73 9.20 -2.20
C VAL A 191 -5.03 9.49 -1.47
N GLU A 192 -4.93 10.02 -0.27
CA GLU A 192 -6.08 10.42 0.56
C GLU A 192 -6.11 11.93 0.67
N LYS A 193 -7.30 12.52 0.50
CA LYS A 193 -7.53 13.97 0.62
C LYS A 193 -8.58 14.22 1.69
N VAL A 194 -8.20 14.95 2.75
CA VAL A 194 -9.08 15.35 3.85
C VAL A 194 -8.95 16.86 4.04
N GLY A 195 -9.94 17.61 3.55
CA GLY A 195 -9.82 19.06 3.42
C GLY A 195 -8.65 19.42 2.50
N ASP A 196 -7.76 20.29 2.96
CA ASP A 196 -6.55 20.69 2.23
C ASP A 196 -5.36 19.74 2.47
N THR A 197 -5.51 18.74 3.35
CA THR A 197 -4.46 17.77 3.65
C THR A 197 -4.46 16.65 2.61
N VAL A 198 -3.30 16.43 2.00
CA VAL A 198 -3.04 15.32 1.06
C VAL A 198 -2.03 14.38 1.68
N SER A 199 -2.43 13.13 1.91
CA SER A 199 -1.58 12.04 2.37
C SER A 199 -1.31 11.06 1.22
N ILE A 200 -0.05 10.74 0.99
CA ILE A 200 0.41 9.90 -0.12
C ILE A 200 1.04 8.63 0.46
N PHE A 201 0.69 7.49 -0.12
CA PHE A 201 1.22 6.19 0.26
C PHE A 201 1.77 5.47 -0.97
N PHE A 202 2.82 4.68 -0.76
CA PHE A 202 3.50 3.97 -1.82
C PHE A 202 3.76 2.51 -1.48
N ALA A 203 3.90 1.70 -2.52
CA ALA A 203 4.48 0.37 -2.44
C ALA A 203 5.94 0.38 -2.89
N GLY A 204 6.75 -0.48 -2.28
CA GLY A 204 8.18 -0.58 -2.55
C GLY A 204 8.82 -1.83 -1.93
N HIS A 205 9.99 -2.21 -2.45
CA HIS A 205 10.89 -3.19 -1.84
C HIS A 205 11.96 -2.48 -1.00
N THR A 206 12.98 -3.20 -0.50
CA THR A 206 14.01 -2.77 0.48
C THR A 206 13.43 -2.61 1.88
N LEU A 207 12.35 -1.84 2.00
CA LEU A 207 11.42 -1.94 3.11
C LEU A 207 10.05 -2.29 2.52
N ASP A 208 9.78 -3.60 2.47
CA ASP A 208 8.59 -4.17 1.89
C ASP A 208 7.33 -3.51 2.44
N SER A 209 6.55 -2.92 1.53
CA SER A 209 5.31 -2.25 1.87
C SER A 209 4.40 -2.13 0.66
N ASP A 210 3.10 -2.13 0.92
CA ASP A 210 2.03 -1.90 -0.04
C ASP A 210 1.42 -0.49 0.08
N TYR A 211 1.37 0.07 1.30
CA TYR A 211 0.85 1.39 1.62
C TYR A 211 1.71 2.13 2.66
N ARG A 212 3.02 2.23 2.46
CA ARG A 212 3.88 3.03 3.35
C ARG A 212 3.62 4.52 3.13
N SER A 213 3.51 5.27 4.22
CA SER A 213 3.31 6.72 4.17
C SER A 213 4.58 7.44 3.71
N VAL A 214 4.44 8.35 2.74
CA VAL A 214 5.52 9.27 2.34
C VAL A 214 5.93 10.16 3.52
N ASP A 215 4.96 10.69 4.26
CA ASP A 215 5.24 11.61 5.38
C ASP A 215 6.08 10.90 6.45
N THR A 216 5.76 9.65 6.78
CA THR A 216 6.56 8.85 7.70
C THR A 216 7.97 8.62 7.15
N ALA A 217 8.10 8.30 5.86
CA ALA A 217 9.40 8.05 5.24
C ALA A 217 10.35 9.27 5.32
N ILE A 218 9.84 10.49 5.16
CA ILE A 218 10.67 11.72 5.11
C ILE A 218 10.74 12.50 6.44
N THR A 219 9.87 12.21 7.41
CA THR A 219 9.85 12.92 8.71
C THR A 219 10.22 12.05 9.90
N VAL A 220 9.99 10.74 9.84
CA VAL A 220 10.25 9.81 10.94
C VAL A 220 11.41 8.88 10.61
N ASP A 221 11.32 8.17 9.49
CA ASP A 221 12.33 7.16 9.13
C ASP A 221 13.65 7.83 8.70
N HIS A 222 13.54 8.95 7.99
CA HIS A 222 14.67 9.75 7.54
C HIS A 222 14.38 11.25 7.69
N PRO A 223 14.47 11.77 8.92
CA PRO A 223 14.09 13.15 9.21
C PRO A 223 14.87 14.16 8.35
N GLY A 224 14.13 14.94 7.58
CA GLY A 224 14.68 15.98 6.71
C GLY A 224 14.88 15.55 5.25
N GLY A 225 14.58 14.30 4.90
CA GLY A 225 14.58 13.85 3.51
C GLY A 225 13.53 14.56 2.65
N THR A 226 13.68 14.50 1.34
CA THR A 226 12.75 15.12 0.38
C THR A 226 12.13 14.07 -0.55
N ALA A 227 10.81 14.17 -0.76
CA ALA A 227 10.10 13.39 -1.76
C ALA A 227 9.94 14.16 -3.09
N TYR A 228 10.01 13.42 -4.18
CA TYR A 228 9.79 13.87 -5.55
C TYR A 228 8.89 12.87 -6.26
N TYR A 229 8.15 13.34 -7.26
CA TYR A 229 7.26 12.46 -8.02
C TYR A 229 7.43 12.63 -9.51
N TRP A 230 7.12 11.56 -10.23
CA TRP A 230 6.87 11.61 -11.66
C TRP A 230 5.39 11.31 -11.90
N SER A 231 4.68 12.34 -12.35
CA SER A 231 3.28 12.21 -12.76
C SER A 231 3.22 11.49 -14.09
N VAL A 232 2.80 10.23 -14.07
CA VAL A 232 2.70 9.39 -15.28
C VAL A 232 1.28 9.47 -15.82
N PRO A 233 1.06 9.82 -17.10
CA PRO A 233 -0.29 10.00 -17.67
C PRO A 233 -1.12 8.71 -17.71
#